data_AF-A0A939JV09-F1
#
_entry.id   AF-A0A939JV09-F1
#
_cell.length_a   1.000
_cell.length_b   1.000
_cell.length_c   1.000
_cell.angle_alpha   90.00
_cell.angle_beta   90.00
_cell.angle_gamma   90.00
#
_symmetry.space_group_name_H-M   'P 1'
#
loop_
_entity.id
_entity.type
_entity.pdbx_description
1 polymer ?
#
loop_
_entity_poly.entity_id
_entity_poly.type
_entity_poly.pdbx_seq_one_letter_code
_entity_poly.pdbx_strand_id
1 'polypeptide(L)'
;MFEFLPEVGIRLPGRAGTLRLGMDERAAQWAVATVADVREGWVCGADWAFTAQYDGLTLHAHGDTRNRNGEYEDVSGLAYITLTRAPDALAATSGCPVVLHGIDLFGYPAAEVLDALGGALPPLPSLVAPQWGARPPELA
;
A
#
# COMPACT_ATOMS: atom_id res chain seq x y z
N MET A 1 2.07 14.05 -5.33
CA MET A 1 2.30 12.69 -5.84
C MET A 1 2.87 11.83 -4.72
N PHE A 2 2.46 10.56 -4.69
CA PHE A 2 3.20 9.50 -4.02
C PHE A 2 4.22 8.93 -5.00
N GLU A 3 5.40 8.53 -4.52
CA GLU A 3 6.42 7.91 -5.35
C GLU A 3 6.86 6.59 -4.71
N PHE A 4 6.71 5.49 -5.45
CA PHE A 4 7.22 4.19 -5.04
C PHE A 4 8.74 4.16 -5.21
N LEU A 5 9.41 3.78 -4.13
CA LEU A 5 10.85 3.56 -4.08
C LEU A 5 11.06 2.07 -3.82
N PRO A 6 11.31 1.25 -4.86
CA PRO A 6 11.47 -0.19 -4.72
C PRO A 6 12.48 -0.52 -3.60
N GLU A 7 12.16 -1.52 -2.79
CA GLU A 7 12.96 -1.97 -1.63
C GLU A 7 13.12 -0.95 -0.48
N VAL A 8 12.63 0.28 -0.65
CA VAL A 8 12.74 1.35 0.37
C VAL A 8 11.38 1.65 0.99
N GLY A 9 10.32 1.78 0.19
CA GLY A 9 8.98 2.15 0.65
C GLY A 9 8.31 3.18 -0.29
N ILE A 10 7.67 4.20 0.29
CA ILE A 10 7.01 5.26 -0.48
C ILE A 10 7.42 6.64 -0.01
N ARG A 11 7.62 7.56 -0.95
CA ARG A 11 7.72 8.99 -0.66
C ARG A 11 6.32 9.58 -0.56
N LEU A 12 6.08 10.33 0.51
CA LEU A 12 4.82 11.01 0.78
C LEU A 12 4.76 12.36 0.03
N PRO A 13 3.54 12.84 -0.31
CA PRO A 13 3.37 14.14 -0.97
C PRO A 13 3.83 15.32 -0.09
N GLY A 14 4.01 16.49 -0.69
CA GLY A 14 4.20 17.73 0.07
C GLY A 14 5.50 17.85 0.88
N ARG A 15 6.54 17.06 0.56
CA ARG A 15 7.81 16.97 1.32
C ARG A 15 7.66 16.40 2.73
N ALA A 16 6.59 15.66 3.00
CA ALA A 16 6.35 14.95 4.25
C ALA A 16 7.37 13.84 4.60
N GLY A 17 8.27 13.54 3.67
CA GLY A 17 9.33 12.55 3.87
C GLY A 17 9.00 11.21 3.21
N THR A 18 9.57 10.15 3.75
CA THR A 18 9.46 8.79 3.21
C THR A 18 8.95 7.85 4.29
N LEU A 19 7.87 7.15 3.99
CA LEU A 19 7.41 6.01 4.76
C LEU A 19 8.24 4.80 4.31
N ARG A 20 9.10 4.30 5.20
CA ARG A 20 10.15 3.32 4.88
C ARG A 20 9.80 1.95 5.44
N LEU A 21 10.13 0.90 4.69
CA LEU A 21 10.09 -0.45 5.20
C LEU A 21 11.01 -0.59 6.43
N GLY A 22 10.57 -1.37 7.43
CA GLY A 22 11.24 -1.55 8.72
C GLY A 22 11.03 -0.41 9.73
N MET A 23 10.28 0.63 9.40
CA MET A 23 9.96 1.72 10.33
C MET A 23 9.00 1.24 11.43
N ASP A 24 9.21 1.63 12.69
CA ASP A 24 8.27 1.29 13.77
C ASP A 24 6.90 1.97 13.59
N GLU A 25 5.88 1.42 14.26
CA GLU A 25 4.49 1.91 14.15
C GLU A 25 4.38 3.42 14.37
N ARG A 26 4.99 3.93 15.45
CA ARG A 26 4.84 5.33 15.85
C ARG A 26 5.48 6.25 14.82
N ALA A 27 6.69 5.93 14.36
CA ALA A 27 7.38 6.69 13.34
C ALA A 27 6.61 6.66 12.01
N ALA A 28 6.05 5.50 11.64
CA ALA A 28 5.23 5.35 10.43
C ALA A 28 3.94 6.17 10.49
N GLN A 29 3.21 6.10 11.60
CA GLN A 29 2.01 6.90 11.83
C GLN A 29 2.33 8.40 11.81
N TRP A 30 3.41 8.83 12.46
CA TRP A 30 3.83 10.24 12.46
C TRP A 30 4.17 10.75 11.07
N ALA A 31 4.89 9.97 10.26
CA ALA A 31 5.19 10.36 8.88
C ALA A 31 3.90 10.60 8.08
N VAL A 32 2.92 9.69 8.19
CA VAL A 32 1.65 9.79 7.46
C VAL A 32 0.72 10.87 8.02
N ALA A 33 0.72 11.09 9.33
CA ALA A 33 -0.08 12.13 10.00
C ALA A 33 0.25 13.56 9.52
N THR A 34 1.42 13.77 8.92
CA THR A 34 1.77 15.08 8.31
C THR A 34 0.99 15.37 7.03
N VAL A 35 0.40 14.36 6.38
CA VAL A 35 -0.32 14.50 5.11
C VAL A 35 -1.78 14.09 5.18
N ALA A 36 -2.16 13.18 6.07
CA ALA A 36 -3.51 12.64 6.14
C ALA A 36 -3.88 12.20 7.56
N ASP A 37 -5.17 12.15 7.85
CA ASP A 37 -5.69 11.58 9.10
C ASP A 37 -5.38 10.08 9.16
N VAL A 38 -4.72 9.66 10.24
CA VAL A 38 -4.31 8.27 10.46
C VAL A 38 -5.34 7.57 11.34
N ARG A 39 -5.84 6.43 10.88
CA ARG A 39 -6.79 5.59 11.59
C ARG A 39 -6.21 4.22 11.82
N GLU A 40 -6.07 3.87 13.09
CA GLU A 40 -5.69 2.52 13.50
C GLU A 40 -6.67 1.49 12.93
N GLY A 41 -6.14 0.32 12.60
CA GLY A 41 -6.89 -0.78 12.05
C GLY A 41 -6.29 -2.11 12.45
N TRP A 42 -6.88 -3.19 11.95
CA TRP A 42 -6.40 -4.53 12.19
C TRP A 42 -6.30 -5.31 10.89
N VAL A 43 -5.19 -6.03 10.73
CA VAL A 43 -4.94 -6.95 9.62
C VAL A 43 -4.48 -8.26 10.22
N CYS A 44 -5.09 -9.36 9.78
CA CYS A 44 -4.71 -10.69 10.24
C CYS A 44 -3.23 -10.97 9.93
N GLY A 45 -2.46 -11.33 10.95
CA GLY A 45 -1.04 -11.64 10.84
C GLY A 45 -0.09 -10.44 10.94
N ALA A 46 -0.62 -9.22 11.19
CA ALA A 46 0.17 -8.05 11.53
C ALA A 46 -0.04 -7.70 13.02
N ASP A 47 1.03 -7.31 13.71
CA ASP A 47 0.89 -6.82 15.09
C ASP A 47 0.26 -5.42 15.12
N TRP A 48 0.51 -4.61 14.09
CA TRP A 48 -0.13 -3.31 13.92
C TRP A 48 -0.47 -3.00 12.46
N ALA A 49 -1.52 -2.20 12.30
CA ALA A 49 -1.94 -1.69 11.00
C ALA A 49 -2.63 -0.34 11.15
N PHE A 50 -2.52 0.50 10.12
CA PHE A 50 -3.29 1.72 10.02
C PHE A 50 -3.67 2.04 8.59
N THR A 51 -4.63 2.94 8.45
CA THR A 51 -5.08 3.47 7.17
C THR A 51 -5.07 4.99 7.19
N ALA A 52 -4.91 5.60 6.02
CA ALA A 52 -5.03 7.05 5.87
C ALA A 52 -5.63 7.37 4.51
N GLN A 53 -6.47 8.40 4.44
CA GLN A 53 -7.08 8.86 3.19
C GLN A 53 -6.45 10.17 2.74
N TYR A 54 -6.03 10.22 1.49
CA TYR A 54 -5.43 11.41 0.88
C TYR A 54 -5.91 11.55 -0.56
N ASP A 55 -6.65 12.62 -0.86
CA ASP A 55 -6.96 13.05 -2.25
C ASP A 55 -7.48 11.91 -3.16
N GLY A 56 -8.49 11.18 -2.65
CA GLY A 56 -9.12 10.05 -3.34
C GLY A 56 -8.30 8.75 -3.31
N LEU A 57 -7.20 8.70 -2.56
CA LEU A 57 -6.42 7.49 -2.30
C LEU A 57 -6.60 7.01 -0.87
N THR A 58 -6.52 5.71 -0.68
CA THR A 58 -6.37 5.07 0.62
C THR A 58 -4.98 4.44 0.71
N LEU A 59 -4.22 4.87 1.70
CA LEU A 59 -2.97 4.25 2.12
C LEU A 59 -3.28 3.22 3.20
N HIS A 60 -2.77 2.01 3.02
CA HIS A 60 -2.76 0.95 4.02
C HIS A 60 -1.32 0.63 4.38
N ALA A 61 -1.01 0.63 5.67
CA ALA A 61 0.30 0.27 6.21
C ALA A 61 0.10 -0.81 7.27
N HIS A 62 0.94 -1.84 7.23
CA HIS A 62 1.00 -2.84 8.30
C HIS A 62 2.43 -3.31 8.53
N GLY A 63 2.75 -3.60 9.79
CA GLY A 63 4.09 -3.97 10.22
C GLY A 63 4.10 -5.14 11.18
N ASP A 64 5.31 -5.61 11.46
CA ASP A 64 5.59 -6.75 12.32
C ASP A 64 4.74 -7.95 11.89
N THR A 65 4.82 -8.28 10.59
CA THR A 65 3.98 -9.31 9.98
C THR A 65 4.60 -10.68 10.12
N ARG A 66 3.82 -11.63 10.61
CA ARG A 66 4.17 -13.05 10.53
C ARG A 66 4.02 -13.56 9.11
N ASN A 67 4.99 -14.35 8.68
CA ASN A 67 4.82 -15.23 7.54
C ASN A 67 3.55 -16.09 7.76
N ARG A 68 2.63 -16.11 6.79
CA ARG A 68 1.34 -16.85 6.84
C ARG A 68 1.50 -18.37 7.01
N ASN A 69 2.62 -18.93 6.57
CA ASN A 69 3.03 -20.32 6.68
C ASN A 69 3.98 -20.58 7.88
N GLY A 70 4.44 -19.55 8.59
CA GLY A 70 5.42 -19.66 9.68
C GLY A 70 6.84 -20.08 9.25
N GLU A 71 7.16 -20.08 7.96
CA GLU A 71 8.42 -20.59 7.39
C GLU A 71 9.60 -19.59 7.42
N TYR A 72 9.36 -18.31 7.73
CA TYR A 72 10.33 -17.22 7.72
C TYR A 72 10.18 -16.39 8.99
N GLU A 73 11.29 -15.80 9.45
CA GLU A 73 11.33 -14.92 10.62
C GLU A 73 10.38 -13.72 10.45
N ASP A 74 9.80 -13.28 11.57
CA ASP A 74 8.95 -12.09 11.62
C ASP A 74 9.74 -10.88 11.10
N VAL A 75 9.17 -10.16 10.14
CA VAL A 75 9.80 -8.94 9.60
C VAL A 75 9.44 -7.79 10.52
N SER A 76 10.41 -7.34 11.31
CA SER A 76 10.15 -6.26 12.27
C SER A 76 9.97 -4.89 11.59
N GLY A 77 9.04 -4.10 12.12
CA GLY A 77 8.65 -2.79 11.60
C GLY A 77 7.73 -2.89 10.38
N LEU A 78 7.54 -1.77 9.70
CA LEU A 78 6.64 -1.66 8.55
C LEU A 78 7.03 -2.66 7.45
N ALA A 79 6.16 -3.62 7.18
CA ALA A 79 6.43 -4.72 6.26
C ALA A 79 5.82 -4.49 4.89
N TYR A 80 4.61 -3.92 4.83
CA TYR A 80 3.95 -3.63 3.56
C TYR A 80 3.23 -2.29 3.57
N ILE A 81 3.16 -1.72 2.37
CA ILE A 81 2.50 -0.45 2.08
C ILE A 81 1.68 -0.66 0.82
N THR A 82 0.38 -0.38 0.87
CA THR A 82 -0.51 -0.48 -0.29
C THR A 82 -1.23 0.83 -0.48
N LEU A 83 -1.29 1.30 -1.73
CA LEU A 83 -2.11 2.44 -2.14
C LEU A 83 -3.25 1.90 -2.99
N THR A 84 -4.47 2.34 -2.69
CA THR A 84 -5.67 2.01 -3.47
C THR A 84 -6.45 3.27 -3.78
N ARG A 85 -7.29 3.25 -4.81
CA ARG A 85 -8.26 4.31 -5.04
C ARG A 85 -9.39 4.15 -4.02
N ALA A 86 -9.83 5.25 -3.41
CA ALA A 86 -10.96 5.23 -2.49
C ALA A 86 -12.22 4.77 -3.25
N PRO A 87 -13.01 3.83 -2.70
CA PRO A 87 -14.18 3.26 -3.38
C PRO A 87 -15.27 4.30 -3.68
N ASP A 88 -15.36 5.36 -2.89
CA ASP A 88 -16.34 6.44 -3.10
C ASP A 88 -15.90 7.44 -4.19
N ALA A 89 -14.65 7.34 -4.68
CA ALA A 89 -14.11 8.16 -5.76
C ALA A 89 -14.42 7.58 -7.15
N LEU A 90 -15.59 6.93 -7.30
CA LEU A 90 -16.08 6.27 -8.53
C LEU A 90 -16.12 7.16 -9.79
N ALA A 91 -15.84 8.46 -9.68
CA ALA A 91 -15.81 9.39 -10.81
C ALA A 91 -14.54 10.27 -10.88
N ALA A 92 -13.62 10.18 -9.92
CA ALA A 92 -12.45 11.05 -9.89
C ALA A 92 -11.19 10.24 -10.14
N THR A 93 -10.50 10.53 -11.25
CA THR A 93 -9.03 10.40 -11.28
C THR A 93 -8.49 10.90 -9.95
N SER A 94 -7.71 10.10 -9.22
CA SER A 94 -7.08 10.61 -8.00
C SER A 94 -6.39 11.92 -8.32
N GLY A 95 -6.60 12.95 -7.50
CA GLY A 95 -5.92 14.24 -7.68
C GLY A 95 -4.42 14.15 -7.45
N CYS A 96 -3.94 13.03 -6.88
CA CYS A 96 -2.55 12.81 -6.52
C CYS A 96 -1.96 11.64 -7.34
N PRO A 97 -1.03 11.91 -8.27
CA PRO A 97 -0.36 10.87 -9.03
C PRO A 97 0.35 9.85 -8.12
N VAL A 98 0.35 8.58 -8.53
CA VAL A 98 1.07 7.49 -7.86
C VAL A 98 2.15 6.99 -8.79
N VAL A 99 3.39 7.40 -8.55
CA VAL A 99 4.48 7.31 -9.52
C VAL A 99 5.41 6.14 -9.22
N LEU A 100 5.75 5.35 -10.23
CA LEU A 100 6.84 4.39 -10.21
C LEU A 100 7.75 4.66 -11.42
N HIS A 101 9.03 4.94 -11.17
CA HIS A 101 10.00 5.27 -12.23
C HIS A 101 9.51 6.35 -13.23
N GLY A 102 8.80 7.37 -12.73
CA GLY A 102 8.26 8.46 -13.54
C GLY A 102 6.92 8.16 -14.23
N ILE A 103 6.38 6.95 -14.08
CA ILE A 103 5.10 6.54 -14.65
C ILE A 103 4.00 6.68 -13.58
N ASP A 104 2.94 7.43 -13.88
CA ASP A 104 1.76 7.49 -13.01
C ASP A 104 0.90 6.22 -13.17
N LEU A 105 1.04 5.31 -12.21
CA LEU A 105 0.32 4.03 -12.17
C LEU A 105 -1.20 4.22 -12.07
N PHE A 106 -1.66 5.34 -11.51
CA PHE A 106 -3.09 5.60 -11.34
C PHE A 106 -3.63 6.55 -12.42
N GLY A 107 -2.78 6.96 -13.37
CA GLY A 107 -3.19 7.63 -14.60
C GLY A 107 -3.82 6.70 -15.64
N TYR A 108 -3.62 5.37 -15.51
CA TYR A 108 -4.06 4.35 -16.45
C TYR A 108 -4.95 3.28 -15.77
N PRO A 109 -5.77 2.53 -16.52
CA PRO A 109 -6.46 1.35 -16.01
C PRO A 109 -5.47 0.31 -15.47
N ALA A 110 -5.82 -0.34 -14.35
CA ALA A 110 -4.93 -1.30 -13.69
C ALA A 110 -4.49 -2.46 -14.63
N ALA A 111 -5.37 -2.91 -15.52
CA ALA A 111 -5.03 -3.96 -16.49
C ALA A 111 -3.92 -3.53 -17.46
N GLU A 112 -3.94 -2.28 -17.94
CA GLU A 112 -2.90 -1.75 -18.84
C GLU A 112 -1.57 -1.61 -18.12
N VAL A 113 -1.59 -1.17 -16.86
CA VAL A 113 -0.38 -1.06 -16.03
C VAL A 113 0.23 -2.43 -15.75
N LEU A 114 -0.59 -3.42 -15.38
CA LEU A 114 -0.14 -4.78 -15.11
C LEU A 114 0.42 -5.47 -16.36
N ASP A 115 -0.21 -5.25 -17.53
CA ASP A 115 0.29 -5.72 -18.82
C ASP A 115 1.64 -5.09 -19.16
N ALA A 116 1.76 -3.76 -18.99
CA ALA A 116 3.00 -3.02 -19.24
C ALA A 116 4.15 -3.39 -18.29
N LEU A 117 3.85 -3.77 -17.04
CA LEU A 117 4.82 -4.22 -16.05
C LEU A 117 5.18 -5.71 -16.20
N GLY A 118 4.60 -6.42 -17.18
CA GLY A 118 4.68 -7.88 -17.35
C GLY A 118 6.05 -8.50 -17.03
N GLY A 119 6.03 -9.51 -16.13
CA GLY A 119 7.16 -10.39 -15.80
C GLY A 119 8.38 -9.77 -15.11
N ALA A 120 8.51 -8.43 -15.14
CA ALA A 120 9.66 -7.68 -14.64
C ALA A 120 9.34 -6.93 -13.34
N LEU A 121 8.39 -7.43 -12.54
CA LEU A 121 8.22 -6.95 -11.17
C LEU A 121 9.46 -7.41 -10.37
N PRO A 122 10.36 -6.52 -9.92
CA PRO A 122 11.08 -6.82 -8.68
C PRO A 122 10.03 -7.11 -7.59
N PRO A 123 10.36 -7.76 -6.46
CA PRO A 123 9.40 -8.00 -5.38
C PRO A 123 8.86 -6.66 -4.86
N LEU A 124 7.83 -6.14 -5.53
CA LEU A 124 7.21 -4.87 -5.25
C LEU A 124 6.21 -5.11 -4.12
N PRO A 125 6.03 -4.13 -3.22
CA PRO A 125 4.93 -4.14 -2.27
C PRO A 125 3.63 -4.36 -3.07
N SER A 126 2.90 -5.38 -2.68
CA SER A 126 1.86 -6.00 -3.49
C SER A 126 0.77 -5.00 -3.85
N LEU A 127 0.65 -4.73 -5.16
CA LEU A 127 -0.47 -4.01 -5.75
C LEU A 127 -1.65 -4.99 -5.84
N VAL A 128 -2.33 -5.23 -4.72
CA VAL A 128 -3.49 -6.13 -4.69
C VAL A 128 -4.70 -5.39 -5.24
N ALA A 129 -5.21 -5.83 -6.40
CA ALA A 129 -6.57 -5.48 -6.81
C ALA A 129 -7.55 -6.03 -5.77
N PRO A 130 -8.58 -5.27 -5.33
CA PRO A 130 -9.51 -5.76 -4.33
C PRO A 130 -10.31 -6.95 -4.89
N GLN A 131 -9.91 -8.17 -4.53
CA GLN A 131 -10.72 -9.36 -4.77
C GLN A 131 -11.82 -9.46 -3.71
N TRP A 132 -12.81 -8.58 -3.79
CA TRP A 132 -14.06 -8.81 -3.07
C TRP A 132 -14.85 -9.88 -3.81
N GLY A 133 -14.95 -11.09 -3.25
CA GLY A 133 -16.07 -11.99 -3.57
C GLY A 133 -15.79 -13.32 -4.28
N ALA A 134 -14.58 -13.88 -4.24
CA ALA A 134 -14.45 -15.31 -4.55
C ALA A 134 -14.95 -16.13 -3.35
N ARG A 135 -16.21 -16.59 -3.39
CA ARG A 135 -16.73 -17.59 -2.45
C ARG A 135 -15.78 -18.80 -2.43
N PRO A 136 -15.44 -19.36 -1.25
CA PRO A 136 -14.81 -20.67 -1.21
C PRO A 136 -15.79 -21.71 -1.81
N PRO A 137 -15.30 -22.72 -2.56
CA PRO A 137 -16.14 -23.86 -2.88
C PRO A 137 -16.51 -24.57 -1.56
N GLU A 138 -17.80 -24.71 -1.30
CA GLU A 138 -18.32 -25.56 -0.24
C GLU A 138 -17.76 -26.98 -0.44
N LEU A 139 -17.06 -27.49 0.57
CA LEU A 139 -16.67 -28.89 0.65
C LEU A 139 -17.81 -29.66 1.34
N ALA A 140 -18.43 -30.55 0.56
CA ALA A 140 -19.28 -31.69 0.92
C ALA A 140 -20.69 -31.40 1.46
#